data_AF-A0A238VKP5-F1
#
_entry.id   AF-A0A238VKP5-F1
#
_cell.length_a   1.000
_cell.length_b   1.000
_cell.length_c   1.000
_cell.angle_alpha   90.00
_cell.angle_beta   90.00
_cell.angle_gamma   90.00
#
_symmetry.space_group_name_H-M   'P 1'
#
loop_
_entity.id
_entity.type
_entity.pdbx_description
1 polymer ?
#
loop_
_entity_poly.entity_id
_entity_poly.type
_entity_poly.pdbx_seq_one_letter_code
_entity_poly.pdbx_strand_id
1 'polypeptide(L)'
;MGTSVAAEELTWAGTFHGIGARILRENALSIGLHPDFSIHDREDSADLMNLSRRGLGFSKTESRFPAKGTCLAIYSRVVNAEAPLGDVLRDHFPWCAPWQAELKQLFGA
;
A
#
# COMPACT_ATOMS: atom_id res chain seq x y z
N MET A 1 22.90 31.93 26.64
CA MET A 1 23.21 31.18 25.40
C MET A 1 23.12 29.70 25.70
N GLY A 2 22.05 29.00 25.28
CA GLY A 2 21.86 27.59 25.64
C GLY A 2 20.59 26.95 25.09
N THR A 3 20.19 27.25 23.85
CA THR A 3 18.92 26.77 23.28
C THR A 3 18.99 26.23 21.85
N SER A 4 20.17 26.09 21.23
CA SER A 4 20.24 25.60 19.83
C SER A 4 20.23 24.08 19.70
N VAL A 5 20.96 23.35 20.57
CA VAL A 5 21.13 21.89 20.43
C VAL A 5 19.82 21.12 20.67
N ALA A 6 19.07 21.46 21.72
CA ALA A 6 17.80 20.78 22.03
C ALA A 6 16.70 21.05 20.97
N ALA A 7 16.78 22.18 20.26
CA ALA A 7 15.85 22.51 19.19
C ALA A 7 16.18 21.75 17.88
N GLU A 8 17.46 21.54 17.58
CA GLU A 8 17.90 20.70 16.44
C GLU A 8 17.62 19.20 16.67
N GLU A 9 17.70 18.71 17.90
CA GLU A 9 17.37 17.30 18.22
C GLU A 9 15.88 16.96 18.02
N LEU A 10 14.99 17.95 18.15
CA LEU A 10 13.55 17.77 17.92
C LEU A 10 13.17 17.81 16.43
N THR A 11 14.10 18.17 15.53
CA THR A 11 13.79 18.33 14.09
C THR A 11 13.42 17.01 13.40
N TRP A 12 13.84 15.86 13.94
CA TRP A 12 13.56 14.52 13.40
C TRP A 12 12.71 13.66 14.34
N ALA A 13 11.79 14.29 15.09
CA ALA A 13 10.80 13.60 15.91
C ALA A 13 9.45 13.51 15.19
N GLY A 14 8.79 12.34 15.20
CA GLY A 14 7.49 12.12 14.58
C GLY A 14 7.07 10.66 14.52
N THR A 15 5.92 10.38 13.91
CA THR A 15 5.50 9.00 13.62
C THR A 15 6.34 8.42 12.48
N PHE A 16 6.38 7.09 12.37
CA PHE A 16 7.06 6.40 11.27
C PHE A 16 6.69 6.98 9.89
N HIS A 17 5.39 7.20 9.64
CA HIS A 17 4.91 7.75 8.38
C HIS A 17 5.26 9.24 8.18
N GLY A 18 5.22 10.04 9.24
CA GLY A 18 5.59 11.47 9.14
C GLY A 18 7.07 11.63 8.77
N ILE A 19 7.94 10.85 9.41
CA ILE A 19 9.37 10.81 9.12
C ILE A 19 9.63 10.21 7.73
N GLY A 20 9.00 9.10 7.38
CA GLY A 20 9.13 8.48 6.06
C GLY A 20 8.69 9.39 4.91
N ALA A 21 7.55 10.07 5.06
CA ALA A 21 7.08 11.03 4.06
C ALA A 21 8.06 12.18 3.86
N ARG A 22 8.67 12.69 4.94
CA ARG A 22 9.71 13.71 4.85
C ARG A 22 10.92 13.23 4.06
N ILE A 23 11.46 12.05 4.39
CA ILE A 23 12.60 11.45 3.69
C ILE A 23 12.31 11.31 2.19
N LEU A 24 11.10 10.82 1.85
CA LEU A 24 10.69 10.65 0.46
C LEU A 24 10.58 11.98 -0.27
N ARG A 25 10.12 13.07 0.37
CA ARG A 25 10.06 14.40 -0.25
C ARG A 25 11.45 14.99 -0.48
N GLU A 26 12.35 14.85 0.49
CA GLU A 26 13.74 15.30 0.38
C GLU A 26 14.49 14.57 -0.77
N ASN A 27 14.10 13.33 -1.08
CA ASN A 27 14.73 12.49 -2.11
C ASN A 27 13.82 12.21 -3.32
N ALA A 28 12.74 12.97 -3.52
CA ALA A 28 11.71 12.62 -4.50
C ALA A 28 12.27 12.55 -5.93
N LEU A 29 13.10 13.52 -6.32
CA LEU A 29 13.67 13.61 -7.66
C LEU A 29 14.58 12.42 -8.00
N SER A 30 15.28 11.87 -7.01
CA SER A 30 16.18 10.72 -7.17
C SER A 30 15.44 9.42 -7.54
N ILE A 31 14.14 9.34 -7.19
CA ILE A 31 13.26 8.20 -7.50
C ILE A 31 12.21 8.55 -8.57
N GLY A 32 12.38 9.67 -9.28
CA GLY A 32 11.50 10.08 -10.37
C GLY A 32 10.14 10.63 -9.92
N LEU A 33 10.01 11.07 -8.66
CA LEU A 33 8.79 11.69 -8.13
C LEU A 33 8.94 13.20 -7.99
N HIS A 34 7.82 13.92 -8.08
CA HIS A 34 7.76 15.34 -7.73
C HIS A 34 7.75 15.48 -6.20
N PRO A 35 8.48 16.43 -5.58
CA PRO A 35 8.50 16.63 -4.13
C PRO A 35 7.11 16.88 -3.51
N ASP A 36 6.16 17.42 -4.27
CA ASP A 36 4.76 17.65 -3.87
C ASP A 36 3.82 16.47 -4.21
N PHE A 37 4.32 15.23 -4.26
CA PHE A 37 3.47 14.07 -4.49
C PHE A 37 2.32 13.97 -3.45
N SER A 38 1.16 13.52 -3.90
CA SER A 38 0.02 13.20 -3.04
C SER A 38 0.19 11.82 -2.39
N ILE A 39 -0.33 11.68 -1.17
CA ILE A 39 -0.46 10.39 -0.50
C ILE A 39 -1.94 10.02 -0.57
N HIS A 40 -2.25 8.90 -1.22
CA HIS A 40 -3.62 8.42 -1.29
C HIS A 40 -4.10 7.97 0.09
N ASP A 41 -5.35 8.30 0.39
CA ASP A 41 -5.99 7.69 1.52
C ASP A 41 -6.42 6.24 1.20
N ARG A 42 -7.12 5.62 2.15
CA ARG A 42 -7.58 4.24 2.00
C ARG A 42 -8.66 4.09 0.92
N GLU A 43 -9.53 5.08 0.75
CA GLU A 43 -10.64 5.03 -0.20
C GLU A 43 -10.11 5.22 -1.63
N ASP A 44 -9.26 6.23 -1.84
CA ASP A 44 -8.56 6.46 -3.11
C ASP A 44 -7.81 5.21 -3.57
N SER A 45 -7.04 4.60 -2.65
CA SER A 45 -6.30 3.36 -2.93
C SER A 45 -7.24 2.20 -3.28
N ALA A 46 -8.40 2.10 -2.62
CA ALA A 46 -9.39 1.07 -2.91
C ALA A 46 -10.06 1.30 -4.28
N ASP A 47 -10.28 2.55 -4.68
CA ASP A 47 -10.84 2.87 -5.98
C ASP A 47 -9.87 2.60 -7.12
N LEU A 48 -8.58 2.94 -6.97
CA LEU A 48 -7.54 2.54 -7.90
C LEU A 48 -7.45 1.01 -8.04
N MET A 49 -7.44 0.29 -6.91
CA MET A 49 -7.50 -1.17 -6.90
C MET A 49 -8.71 -1.69 -7.68
N ASN A 50 -9.86 -1.02 -7.56
CA ASN A 50 -11.07 -1.41 -8.27
C ASN A 50 -11.00 -1.11 -9.78
N LEU A 51 -10.28 -0.07 -10.20
CA LEU A 51 -10.02 0.20 -11.61
C LEU A 51 -9.19 -0.93 -12.23
N SER A 52 -8.08 -1.32 -11.61
CA SER A 52 -7.26 -2.45 -12.06
C SER A 52 -8.05 -3.76 -12.07
N ARG A 53 -8.82 -4.03 -11.00
CA ARG A 53 -9.70 -5.21 -10.89
C ARG A 53 -10.71 -5.30 -12.03
N ARG A 54 -11.28 -4.17 -12.44
CA ARG A 54 -12.22 -4.11 -13.58
C ARG A 54 -11.48 -4.24 -14.91
N GLY A 55 -10.32 -3.59 -15.07
CA GLY A 55 -9.50 -3.67 -16.27
C GLY A 55 -9.06 -5.09 -16.60
N LEU A 56 -8.81 -5.92 -15.58
CA LEU A 56 -8.47 -7.34 -15.72
C LEU A 56 -9.69 -8.27 -15.88
N GLY A 57 -10.92 -7.73 -15.86
CA GLY A 57 -12.13 -8.52 -16.04
C GLY A 57 -12.58 -9.32 -14.81
N PHE A 58 -11.88 -9.23 -13.68
CA PHE A 58 -12.21 -9.98 -12.44
C PHE A 58 -13.52 -9.56 -11.77
N SER A 59 -14.16 -8.50 -12.26
CA SER A 59 -15.51 -8.11 -11.85
C SER A 59 -16.63 -8.89 -12.56
N LYS A 60 -16.31 -9.74 -13.55
CA LYS A 60 -17.27 -10.47 -14.39
C LYS A 60 -17.17 -12.00 -14.25
N THR A 61 -16.47 -12.49 -13.25
CA THR A 61 -16.27 -13.93 -13.01
C THR A 61 -17.58 -14.60 -12.55
N GLU A 62 -17.76 -15.88 -12.89
CA GLU A 62 -18.95 -16.66 -12.49
C GLU A 62 -19.03 -16.81 -10.96
N SER A 63 -17.89 -17.05 -10.32
CA SER A 63 -17.73 -17.02 -8.87
C SER A 63 -17.28 -15.63 -8.40
N ARG A 64 -17.79 -15.18 -7.25
CA ARG A 64 -17.57 -13.82 -6.76
C ARG A 64 -16.11 -13.61 -6.34
N PHE A 65 -15.37 -12.85 -7.15
CA PHE A 65 -14.03 -12.38 -6.82
C PHE A 65 -14.06 -11.38 -5.63
N PRO A 66 -12.98 -11.27 -4.82
CA PRO A 66 -12.94 -10.35 -3.70
C PRO A 66 -13.23 -8.88 -4.08
N ALA A 67 -13.86 -8.16 -3.16
CA ALA A 67 -14.20 -6.76 -3.35
C ALA A 67 -12.95 -5.87 -3.22
N LYS A 68 -13.02 -4.63 -3.74
CA LYS A 68 -11.91 -3.66 -3.75
C LYS A 68 -11.21 -3.51 -2.38
N GLY A 69 -12.00 -3.40 -1.31
CA GLY A 69 -11.48 -3.25 0.04
C GLY A 69 -10.76 -4.50 0.55
N THR A 70 -11.21 -5.69 0.15
CA THR A 70 -10.55 -6.96 0.49
C THR A 70 -9.24 -7.10 -0.27
N CYS A 71 -9.24 -6.84 -1.58
CA CYS A 71 -8.01 -6.86 -2.39
C CYS A 71 -6.96 -5.91 -1.81
N LEU A 72 -7.36 -4.68 -1.45
CA LEU A 72 -6.47 -3.71 -0.81
C LEU A 72 -5.96 -4.18 0.56
N ALA A 73 -6.81 -4.81 1.38
CA ALA A 73 -6.41 -5.33 2.69
C ALA A 73 -5.39 -6.47 2.58
N ILE A 74 -5.57 -7.37 1.60
CA ILE A 74 -4.62 -8.45 1.31
C ILE A 74 -3.29 -7.85 0.87
N TYR A 75 -3.29 -6.96 -0.13
CA TYR A 75 -2.09 -6.30 -0.64
C TYR A 75 -1.32 -5.56 0.47
N SER A 76 -2.04 -4.77 1.27
CA SER A 76 -1.46 -4.02 2.38
C SER A 76 -0.78 -4.94 3.40
N ARG A 77 -1.38 -6.10 3.73
CA ARG A 77 -0.76 -7.06 4.65
C ARG A 77 0.47 -7.74 4.03
N VAL A 78 0.43 -8.13 2.76
CA VAL A 78 1.58 -8.69 2.04
C VAL A 78 2.79 -7.74 2.13
N VAL A 79 2.58 -6.45 1.82
CA VAL A 79 3.65 -5.44 1.86
C VAL A 79 4.13 -5.18 3.28
N ASN A 80 3.21 -4.92 4.22
CA ASN A 80 3.59 -4.53 5.59
C ASN A 80 4.21 -5.67 6.41
N ALA A 81 3.82 -6.92 6.13
CA ALA A 81 4.37 -8.09 6.81
C ALA A 81 5.56 -8.71 6.06
N GLU A 82 5.90 -8.19 4.88
CA GLU A 82 6.89 -8.76 3.95
C GLU A 82 6.71 -10.28 3.75
N ALA A 83 5.45 -10.72 3.68
CA ALA A 83 5.08 -12.12 3.68
C ALA A 83 4.59 -12.56 2.29
N PRO A 84 4.87 -13.81 1.86
CA PRO A 84 4.33 -14.35 0.62
C PRO A 84 2.80 -14.30 0.58
N LEU A 85 2.23 -13.99 -0.60
CA LEU A 85 0.77 -13.93 -0.78
C LEU A 85 0.07 -15.21 -0.30
N GLY A 86 0.63 -16.38 -0.61
CA GLY A 86 0.02 -17.66 -0.20
C GLY A 86 -0.10 -17.82 1.32
N ASP A 87 0.91 -17.36 2.08
CA ASP A 87 0.88 -17.38 3.54
C ASP A 87 -0.17 -16.40 4.08
N VAL A 88 -0.21 -15.19 3.53
CA VAL A 88 -1.21 -14.18 3.91
C VAL A 88 -2.64 -14.66 3.64
N LEU A 89 -2.87 -15.33 2.50
CA LEU A 89 -4.17 -15.90 2.18
C LEU A 89 -4.52 -17.02 3.14
N ARG A 90 -3.63 -18.00 3.36
CA ARG A 90 -3.87 -19.10 4.29
C ARG A 90 -4.23 -18.60 5.70
N ASP A 91 -3.46 -17.66 6.23
CA ASP A 91 -3.52 -17.30 7.65
C ASP A 91 -4.56 -16.22 7.97
N HIS A 92 -4.96 -15.39 6.98
CA HIS A 92 -5.83 -14.23 7.21
C HIS A 92 -7.03 -14.13 6.27
N PHE A 93 -6.95 -14.70 5.07
CA PHE A 93 -8.01 -14.62 4.07
C PHE A 93 -8.23 -15.98 3.36
N PRO A 94 -8.45 -17.09 4.09
CA PRO A 94 -8.39 -18.43 3.50
C PRO A 94 -9.43 -18.64 2.39
N TRP A 95 -10.57 -17.95 2.47
CA TRP A 95 -11.60 -17.96 1.44
C TRP A 95 -11.18 -17.28 0.12
N CYS A 96 -10.12 -16.48 0.13
CA CYS A 96 -9.50 -15.88 -1.05
C CYS A 96 -8.40 -16.76 -1.66
N ALA A 97 -7.99 -17.88 -1.02
CA ALA A 97 -6.94 -18.75 -1.52
C ALA A 97 -7.17 -19.29 -2.96
N PRO A 98 -8.40 -19.64 -3.38
CA PRO A 98 -8.66 -20.07 -4.76
C PRO A 98 -8.32 -19.01 -5.82
N TRP A 99 -8.27 -17.73 -5.41
CA TRP A 99 -8.01 -16.58 -6.27
C TRP A 99 -6.55 -16.12 -6.25
N GLN A 100 -5.63 -16.92 -5.70
CA GLN A 100 -4.24 -16.51 -5.51
C GLN A 100 -3.56 -16.09 -6.82
N ALA A 101 -3.85 -16.76 -7.94
CA ALA A 101 -3.28 -16.44 -9.24
C ALA A 101 -3.77 -15.07 -9.76
N GLU A 102 -5.07 -14.84 -9.69
CA GLU A 102 -5.73 -13.60 -10.09
C GLU A 102 -5.33 -12.43 -9.18
N LEU A 103 -5.20 -12.67 -7.88
CA LEU A 103 -4.70 -11.66 -6.93
C LEU A 103 -3.24 -11.31 -7.23
N LYS A 104 -2.39 -12.29 -7.58
CA LYS A 104 -1.02 -12.02 -8.01
C LYS A 104 -0.98 -11.18 -9.30
N GLN A 105 -1.88 -11.46 -10.25
CA GLN A 105 -2.00 -10.66 -11.46
C GLN A 105 -2.50 -9.23 -11.14
N LEU A 106 -3.49 -9.09 -10.27
CA LEU A 106 -4.02 -7.80 -9.84
C LEU A 106 -2.99 -6.92 -9.15
N PHE A 107 -2.13 -7.51 -8.31
CA PHE A 107 -1.11 -6.77 -7.56
C PHE A 107 0.15 -6.46 -8.37
N GLY A 108 0.31 -7.08 -9.54
CA GLY A 108 1.40 -6.78 -10.48
C GLY A 108 1.00 -5.87 -11.64
N ALA A 109 -0.27 -5.44 -11.71
CA ALA A 109 -0.81 -4.54 -12.72
C ALA A 109 -0.66 -3.07 -12.30
#